data_AF-A0A958FSY0-F1
#
_entry.id   AF-A0A958FSY0-F1
#
_cell.length_a   1.000
_cell.length_b   1.000
_cell.length_c   1.000
_cell.angle_alpha   90.00
_cell.angle_beta   90.00
_cell.angle_gamma   90.00
#
_symmetry.space_group_name_H-M   'P 1'
#
loop_
_entity.id
_entity.type
_entity.pdbx_description
1 polymer ?
#
loop_
_entity_poly.entity_id
_entity_poly.type
_entity_poly.pdbx_seq_one_letter_code
_entity_poly.pdbx_strand_id
1 'polypeptide(L)'
;FLNGNPVYDVASFVAHLMYLPLRDKITEPQAMRAINAFCDAYRENAPWGLPADVLHWQVAALLMGKQAKKCIKMAKKNYDEMIDQLLEMSEKVLDEKIKLI
;
A
#
# COMPACT_ATOMS: atom_id res chain seq x y z
N PHE A 1 -6.61 -12.90 23.30
CA PHE A 1 -5.53 -12.04 22.84
C PHE A 1 -5.70 -11.81 21.35
N LEU A 2 -6.22 -10.65 20.95
CA LEU A 2 -6.23 -10.21 19.55
C LEU A 2 -4.81 -9.79 19.20
N ASN A 3 -3.91 -10.76 19.06
CA ASN A 3 -2.57 -10.48 18.55
C ASN A 3 -2.75 -9.96 17.11
N GLY A 4 -2.22 -8.78 16.82
CA GLY A 4 -2.31 -8.16 15.50
C GLY A 4 -1.79 -9.10 14.41
N ASN A 5 -2.36 -9.00 13.21
CA ASN A 5 -1.86 -9.75 12.06
C ASN A 5 -0.56 -9.07 11.58
N PRO A 6 0.63 -9.71 11.69
CA PRO A 6 1.90 -9.06 11.32
C PRO A 6 1.95 -8.64 9.85
N VAL A 7 1.28 -9.39 8.96
CA VAL A 7 1.18 -9.04 7.54
C VAL A 7 0.38 -7.76 7.35
N TYR A 8 -0.64 -7.53 8.18
CA TYR A 8 -1.45 -6.31 8.13
C TYR A 8 -0.64 -5.07 8.51
N ASP A 9 0.23 -5.19 9.52
CA ASP A 9 1.09 -4.08 9.93
C ASP A 9 2.09 -3.71 8.81
N VAL A 10 2.67 -4.73 8.17
CA VAL A 10 3.54 -4.54 6.99
C VAL A 10 2.75 -3.92 5.82
N ALA A 11 1.57 -4.45 5.50
CA ALA A 11 0.73 -3.94 4.43
C ALA A 11 0.31 -2.47 4.68
N SER A 12 0.00 -2.11 5.92
CA SER A 12 -0.32 -0.75 6.35
C SER A 12 0.85 0.20 6.16
N PHE A 13 2.06 -0.22 6.51
CA PHE A 13 3.27 0.56 6.28
C PHE A 13 3.54 0.75 4.78
N VAL A 14 3.50 -0.33 3.98
CA VAL A 14 3.70 -0.28 2.53
C VAL A 14 2.66 0.61 1.86
N ALA A 15 1.37 0.45 2.19
CA ALA A 15 0.30 1.30 1.67
C ALA A 15 0.49 2.77 2.05
N HIS A 16 1.12 3.07 3.19
CA HIS A 16 1.48 4.44 3.54
C HIS A 16 2.59 4.98 2.63
N LEU A 17 3.66 4.21 2.39
CA LEU A 17 4.75 4.60 1.50
C LEU A 17 4.27 4.83 0.06
N MET A 18 3.42 3.95 -0.46
CA MET A 18 2.80 4.10 -1.79
C MET A 18 1.93 5.35 -1.90
N TYR A 19 1.39 5.83 -0.77
CA TYR A 19 0.57 7.03 -0.73
C TYR A 19 1.38 8.34 -0.74
N LEU A 20 2.68 8.31 -0.41
CA LEU A 20 3.51 9.52 -0.30
C LEU A 20 3.79 10.22 -1.65
N PRO A 21 4.04 9.50 -2.76
CA PRO A 21 4.15 10.12 -4.09
C PRO A 21 2.92 10.90 -4.52
N LEU A 22 1.73 10.40 -4.21
CA LEU A 22 0.45 11.08 -4.51
C LEU A 22 0.25 12.40 -3.72
N ARG A 23 1.16 12.71 -2.80
CA ARG A 23 1.16 13.96 -2.01
C ARG A 23 2.39 14.82 -2.27
N ASP A 24 3.13 14.52 -3.33
CA ASP A 24 4.38 15.20 -3.70
C ASP A 24 5.43 15.22 -2.56
N LYS A 25 5.42 14.18 -1.71
CA LYS A 25 6.37 14.08 -0.58
C LYS A 25 7.67 13.40 -0.96
N ILE A 26 7.59 12.42 -1.85
CA ILE A 26 8.71 11.68 -2.44
C ILE A 26 8.32 11.28 -3.87
N THR A 27 9.28 10.88 -4.69
CA THR A 27 8.98 10.33 -6.02
C THR A 27 8.55 8.87 -5.94
N GLU A 28 7.82 8.37 -6.94
CA GLU A 28 7.47 6.95 -7.03
C GLU A 28 8.70 6.02 -6.98
N PRO A 29 9.81 6.28 -7.71
CA PRO A 29 11.02 5.47 -7.56
C PRO A 29 11.62 5.48 -6.15
N GLN A 30 11.52 6.59 -5.41
CA GLN A 30 11.97 6.65 -4.02
C GLN A 30 11.10 5.78 -3.12
N ALA A 31 9.78 5.84 -3.28
CA ALA A 31 8.84 5.01 -2.54
C ALA A 31 9.10 3.52 -2.79
N MET A 32 9.25 3.12 -4.06
CA MET A 32 9.51 1.73 -4.44
C MET A 32 10.84 1.20 -3.87
N ARG A 33 11.91 2.01 -3.90
CA ARG A 33 13.18 1.61 -3.26
C ARG A 33 13.02 1.40 -1.76
N ALA A 34 12.30 2.28 -1.07
CA ALA A 34 12.08 2.15 0.37
C ALA A 34 11.22 0.94 0.72
N ILE A 35 10.17 0.67 -0.07
CA ILE A 35 9.30 -0.50 0.08
C ILE A 35 10.11 -1.79 -0.10
N ASN A 36 10.87 -1.91 -1.18
CA ASN A 36 11.65 -3.13 -1.45
C ASN A 36 12.69 -3.37 -0.36
N ALA A 37 13.45 -2.34 0.03
CA ALA A 37 14.42 -2.45 1.12
C ALA A 37 13.77 -2.88 2.45
N PHE A 38 12.58 -2.38 2.75
CA PHE A 38 11.83 -2.79 3.94
C PHE A 38 11.34 -4.24 3.85
N CYS A 39 10.72 -4.63 2.73
CA CYS A 39 10.21 -5.98 2.52
C CYS A 39 11.31 -7.03 2.55
N ASP A 40 12.47 -6.74 1.96
CA ASP A 40 13.64 -7.62 1.98
C ASP A 40 14.17 -7.78 3.41
N ALA A 41 14.41 -6.68 4.12
CA ALA A 41 14.86 -6.72 5.51
C ALA A 41 13.85 -7.45 6.42
N TYR A 42 12.54 -7.23 6.22
CA TYR A 42 11.51 -7.91 6.99
C TYR A 42 11.54 -9.42 6.73
N ARG A 43 11.66 -9.85 5.46
CA ARG A 43 11.73 -11.26 5.08
C ARG A 43 12.95 -11.96 5.70
N GLU A 44 14.08 -11.28 5.76
CA GLU A 44 15.33 -11.83 6.33
C GLU A 44 15.28 -11.96 7.86
N ASN A 45 14.54 -11.09 8.55
CA ASN A 45 14.61 -10.98 10.00
C ASN A 45 13.34 -11.50 10.73
N ALA A 46 12.20 -11.60 10.05
CA ALA A 46 10.94 -12.02 10.67
C ALA A 46 10.73 -13.55 10.54
N PRO A 47 10.54 -14.29 11.65
CA PRO A 47 10.46 -15.76 11.61
C PRO A 47 9.20 -16.32 10.95
N TRP A 48 8.17 -15.49 10.73
CA TRP A 48 6.91 -15.89 10.08
C TRP A 48 6.87 -15.57 8.58
N GLY A 49 7.91 -14.96 8.02
CA GLY A 49 8.00 -14.62 6.59
C GLY A 49 7.01 -13.54 6.15
N LEU A 50 6.82 -13.43 4.83
CA LEU A 50 5.95 -12.43 4.21
C LEU A 50 5.33 -13.00 2.93
N PRO A 51 4.14 -13.63 3.01
CA PRO A 51 3.46 -14.18 1.85
C PRO A 51 3.09 -13.08 0.86
N ALA A 52 3.57 -13.24 -0.36
CA ALA A 52 3.49 -12.28 -1.44
C ALA A 52 2.06 -11.84 -1.78
N ASP A 53 1.25 -12.83 -2.07
CA ASP A 53 -0.17 -12.77 -2.42
C ASP A 53 -0.98 -12.08 -1.31
N VAL A 54 -0.76 -12.46 -0.05
CA VAL A 54 -1.47 -11.87 1.09
C VAL A 54 -1.07 -10.42 1.27
N LEU A 55 0.22 -10.09 1.14
CA LEU A 55 0.70 -8.72 1.23
C LEU A 55 0.08 -7.84 0.15
N HIS A 56 0.13 -8.26 -1.11
CA HIS A 56 -0.44 -7.52 -2.24
C HIS A 56 -1.93 -7.25 -2.02
N TRP A 57 -2.68 -8.29 -1.65
CA TRP A 57 -4.12 -8.16 -1.39
C TRP A 57 -4.41 -7.18 -0.26
N GLN A 58 -3.68 -7.26 0.86
CA GLN A 58 -3.88 -6.36 1.99
C GLN A 58 -3.49 -4.91 1.67
N VAL A 59 -2.40 -4.68 0.94
CA VAL A 59 -1.99 -3.34 0.49
C VAL A 59 -3.07 -2.73 -0.41
N ALA A 60 -3.56 -3.47 -1.41
CA ALA A 60 -4.63 -3.02 -2.29
C ALA A 60 -5.91 -2.69 -1.50
N ALA A 61 -6.33 -3.58 -0.59
CA ALA A 61 -7.49 -3.35 0.27
C ALA A 61 -7.34 -2.09 1.14
N LEU A 62 -6.14 -1.83 1.67
CA LEU A 62 -5.86 -0.66 2.48
C LEU A 62 -5.85 0.64 1.67
N LEU A 63 -5.31 0.62 0.45
CA LEU A 63 -5.34 1.77 -0.48
C LEU A 63 -6.78 2.13 -0.84
N MET A 64 -7.58 1.15 -1.27
CA MET A 64 -9.01 1.33 -1.56
C MET A 64 -9.78 1.82 -0.33
N GLY A 65 -9.58 1.19 0.83
CA GLY A 65 -10.26 1.54 2.08
C GLY A 65 -9.94 2.96 2.55
N LYS A 66 -8.68 3.41 2.38
CA LYS A 66 -8.26 4.78 2.68
C LYS A 66 -8.99 5.79 1.80
N GLN A 67 -9.20 5.47 0.53
CA GLN A 67 -9.93 6.35 -0.40
C GLN A 67 -11.42 6.38 -0.10
N ALA A 68 -12.05 5.23 0.07
CA ALA A 68 -13.46 5.14 0.44
C ALA A 68 -13.75 5.97 1.70
N LYS A 69 -12.89 5.84 2.73
CA LYS A 69 -12.99 6.63 3.96
C LYS A 69 -12.85 8.14 3.71
N LYS A 70 -12.01 8.57 2.77
CA LYS A 70 -11.89 9.98 2.39
C LYS A 70 -13.12 10.50 1.67
N CYS A 71 -13.65 9.75 0.69
CA CYS A 71 -14.86 10.12 -0.04
C CYS A 71 -16.05 10.28 0.93
N ILE A 72 -16.18 9.39 1.91
CA ILE A 72 -17.22 9.48 2.95
C ILE A 72 -17.00 10.72 3.85
N LYS A 73 -15.76 10.98 4.28
CA LYS A 73 -15.46 12.09 5.20
C LYS A 73 -15.45 13.47 4.56
N MET A 74 -15.21 13.55 3.26
CA MET A 74 -15.01 14.81 2.55
C MET A 74 -15.87 14.81 1.29
N ALA A 75 -17.12 15.24 1.42
CA ALA A 75 -17.97 15.62 0.28
C ALA A 75 -17.46 16.95 -0.33
N LYS A 76 -16.24 16.96 -0.88
CA LYS A 76 -15.66 18.10 -1.59
C LYS A 76 -15.57 17.81 -3.08
N LYS A 77 -15.83 18.83 -3.90
CA LYS A 77 -15.59 18.82 -5.35
C LYS A 77 -14.10 18.53 -5.63
N ASN A 78 -13.83 17.72 -6.66
CA ASN A 78 -12.52 17.34 -7.23
C ASN A 78 -11.83 16.11 -6.61
N TYR A 79 -12.58 15.07 -6.23
CA TYR A 79 -11.96 13.79 -5.81
C TYR A 79 -11.82 12.77 -6.95
N ASP A 80 -12.46 12.99 -8.09
CA ASP A 80 -12.58 12.01 -9.17
C ASP A 80 -11.20 11.56 -9.68
N GLU A 81 -10.29 12.49 -9.96
CA GLU A 81 -8.93 12.18 -10.42
C GLU A 81 -8.10 11.37 -9.40
N MET A 82 -8.28 11.62 -8.10
CA MET A 82 -7.54 10.88 -7.07
C MET A 82 -8.14 9.48 -6.81
N ILE A 83 -9.45 9.30 -7.06
CA ILE A 83 -10.08 7.98 -7.02
C ILE A 83 -9.50 7.10 -8.13
N ASP A 84 -9.46 7.62 -9.36
CA ASP A 84 -8.95 6.88 -10.52
C ASP A 84 -7.48 6.49 -10.33
N GLN A 85 -6.64 7.40 -9.84
CA GLN A 85 -5.22 7.09 -9.54
C GLN A 85 -5.06 6.00 -8.46
N LEU A 86 -5.92 5.98 -7.44
CA LEU A 86 -5.85 4.97 -6.38
C LEU A 86 -6.40 3.62 -6.82
N LEU A 87 -7.41 3.61 -7.69
CA LEU A 87 -7.89 2.39 -8.34
C LEU A 87 -6.80 1.80 -9.24
N GLU A 88 -6.23 2.61 -10.13
CA GLU A 88 -5.14 2.18 -11.02
C GLU A 88 -3.93 1.65 -10.21
N MET A 89 -3.58 2.32 -9.11
CA MET A 89 -2.50 1.86 -8.22
C MET A 89 -2.85 0.54 -7.54
N SER A 90 -4.10 0.35 -7.11
CA SER A 90 -4.56 -0.89 -6.49
C SER A 90 -4.57 -2.05 -7.49
N GLU A 91 -5.01 -1.80 -8.73
CA GLU A 91 -4.96 -2.76 -9.83
C GLU A 91 -3.52 -3.14 -10.17
N LYS A 92 -2.60 -2.18 -10.27
CA LYS A 92 -1.17 -2.44 -10.51
C LYS A 92 -0.52 -3.32 -9.43
N VAL A 93 -0.95 -3.18 -8.17
CA VAL A 93 -0.51 -4.04 -7.05
C VAL A 93 -1.06 -5.46 -7.19
N LEU A 94 -2.33 -5.61 -7.60
CA LEU A 94 -2.95 -6.93 -7.79
C LEU A 94 -2.42 -7.65 -9.03
N ASP A 95 -2.12 -6.92 -10.11
CA ASP A 95 -1.62 -7.43 -11.39
C ASP A 95 -0.11 -7.77 -11.38
N GLU A 96 0.57 -7.64 -10.24
CA GLU A 96 2.03 -7.82 -10.09
C GLU A 96 2.89 -6.89 -10.99
N LYS A 97 2.28 -5.87 -11.62
CA LYS A 97 3.00 -4.85 -12.42
C LYS A 97 3.88 -3.98 -11.54
N ILE A 98 3.55 -3.90 -10.24
CA ILE A 98 4.44 -3.43 -9.19
C ILE A 98 4.96 -4.65 -8.45
N LYS A 99 6.20 -5.06 -8.77
CA LYS A 99 6.92 -6.06 -7.99
C LYS A 99 7.26 -5.45 -6.63
N LEU A 100 6.44 -5.73 -5.63
CA LEU A 100 6.77 -5.51 -4.23
C LEU A 100 7.80 -6.57 -3.73
N ILE A 101 8.14 -7.52 -4.63
CA ILE A 101 8.90 -8.76 -4.42
C ILE A 101 9.47 -9.25 -5.75
#